data_AF-A0A098EZB7-F1
#
_entry.id   AF-A0A098EZB7-F1
#
_cell.length_a   1.000
_cell.length_b   1.000
_cell.length_c   1.000
_cell.angle_alpha   90.00
_cell.angle_beta   90.00
_cell.angle_gamma   90.00
#
_symmetry.space_group_name_H-M   'P 1'
#
loop_
_entity.id
_entity.type
_entity.pdbx_description
1 polymer ?
#
loop_
_entity_poly.entity_id
_entity_poly.type
_entity_poly.pdbx_seq_one_letter_code
_entity_poly.pdbx_strand_id
1 'polypeptide(L)' 'MKKKFLSLLGGLILGGFISFTFLDYQNSNYTIRNYYGLSEKIVKEWDIYFFVNTTIIILSTTFVIYMAWSIIEKRTMKSS' A
#
# COMPACT_ATOMS: atom_id res chain seq x y z
N MET A 1 5.37 20.12 9.79
CA MET A 1 6.18 18.99 9.29
C MET A 1 5.91 17.70 10.06
N LYS A 2 5.94 17.71 11.41
CA LYS A 2 5.69 16.52 12.24
C LYS A 2 4.37 15.80 11.92
N LYS A 3 3.23 16.50 11.87
CA LYS A 3 1.91 15.91 11.55
C LYS A 3 1.88 15.14 10.22
N LYS A 4 2.38 15.75 9.14
CA LYS A 4 2.40 15.13 7.80
C LYS A 4 3.25 13.85 7.81
N PHE A 5 4.43 13.92 8.43
CA PHE A 5 5.32 12.77 8.56
C PHE A 5 4.73 11.65 9.42
N LEU A 6 4.15 11.97 10.59
CA LEU A 6 3.47 10.98 11.43
C LEU A 6 2.26 10.35 10.75
N SER A 7 1.50 11.14 9.97
CA SER A 7 0.36 10.61 9.21
C SER A 7 0.81 9.65 8.12
N LEU A 8 1.90 9.99 7.41
CA LEU A 8 2.51 9.11 6.41
C LEU A 8 3.04 7.82 7.05
N LEU A 9 3.80 7.93 8.14
CA LEU A 9 4.36 6.77 8.84
C LEU A 9 3.25 5.86 9.38
N GLY A 10 2.22 6.44 10.01
CA GLY A 10 1.07 5.72 10.52
C GLY A 10 0.25 5.07 9.39
N GLY A 11 0.06 5.77 8.28
CA GLY A 11 -0.63 5.24 7.11
C GLY A 11 0.14 4.13 6.42
N LEU A 12 1.47 4.18 6.40
CA LEU A 12 2.33 3.15 5.84
C LEU A 12 2.32 1.87 6.70
N ILE A 13 2.38 2.02 8.03
CA ILE A 13 2.29 0.89 8.96
C ILE A 13 0.88 0.26 8.91
N LEU A 14 -0.18 1.06 9.09
CA LEU A 14 -1.55 0.54 9.12
C LEU A 14 -2.00 0.07 7.74
N GLY A 15 -1.72 0.83 6.69
CA GLY A 15 -2.06 0.47 5.32
C GLY A 15 -1.28 -0.76 4.84
N GLY A 16 0.00 -0.88 5.21
CA GLY A 16 0.80 -2.07 4.98
C GLY A 16 0.22 -3.29 5.70
N PHE A 17 -0.15 -3.15 6.98
CA PHE A 17 -0.76 -4.24 7.75
C PHE A 17 -2.12 -4.69 7.18
N ILE A 18 -2.98 -3.74 6.79
CA ILE A 18 -4.25 -4.03 6.13
C ILE A 18 -3.99 -4.77 4.81
N SER A 19 -3.06 -4.27 4.00
CA SER A 19 -2.77 -4.90 2.71
C SER A 19 -2.21 -6.32 2.90
N PHE A 20 -1.30 -6.52 3.86
CA PHE A 20 -0.78 -7.85 4.18
C PHE A 20 -1.85 -8.85 4.64
N THR A 21 -2.88 -8.37 5.36
CA THR A 21 -3.91 -9.25 5.94
C THR A 21 -5.07 -9.53 4.98
N PHE A 22 -5.40 -8.58 4.11
CA PHE A 22 -6.63 -8.62 3.30
C PHE A 22 -6.40 -8.71 1.78
N LEU A 23 -5.20 -8.39 1.27
CA LEU A 23 -4.88 -8.61 -0.14
C LEU A 23 -4.17 -9.93 -0.32
N ASP A 24 -4.70 -10.75 -1.22
CA ASP A 24 -4.01 -11.95 -1.68
C ASP A 24 -2.93 -11.57 -2.70
N TYR A 25 -1.69 -11.96 -2.40
CA TYR A 25 -0.60 -11.86 -3.36
C TYR A 25 -0.71 -12.97 -4.40
N GLN A 26 -0.92 -12.61 -5.66
CA GLN A 26 -0.99 -13.54 -6.78
C GLN A 26 0.36 -13.64 -7.47
N ASN A 27 0.83 -14.88 -7.62
CA ASN A 27 2.08 -15.13 -8.31
C ASN A 27 1.85 -15.11 -9.83
N SER A 28 2.06 -13.96 -10.48
CA SER A 28 1.80 -13.75 -11.91
C SER A 28 2.87 -14.35 -12.85
N ASN A 29 3.60 -15.37 -12.39
CA ASN A 29 4.64 -15.99 -13.21
C ASN A 29 4.02 -16.83 -14.32
N TYR A 30 4.54 -16.73 -15.53
CA TYR A 30 4.18 -17.61 -16.63
C TYR A 30 5.42 -18.27 -17.23
N THR A 31 5.20 -19.47 -17.75
CA THR A 31 6.26 -20.27 -18.38
C THR A 31 6.05 -20.29 -19.88
N ILE A 32 7.05 -19.83 -20.63
CA ILE A 32 7.07 -19.93 -22.08
C ILE A 32 7.83 -21.20 -22.45
N ARG A 33 7.16 -22.14 -23.13
CA ARG A 33 7.78 -23.37 -23.63
C ARG A 33 8.40 -23.13 -25.00
N ASN A 34 9.49 -23.84 -25.33
CA ASN A 34 10.20 -23.73 -26.62
C ASN A 34 10.63 -22.30 -26.97
N TYR A 35 11.23 -21.59 -26.01
CA TYR A 35 11.68 -20.21 -26.19
C TYR A 35 13.11 -20.18 -26.74
N TYR A 36 13.30 -19.84 -28.02
CA TYR A 36 14.62 -19.72 -28.68
C TYR A 36 15.57 -20.91 -28.44
N GLY A 37 15.06 -22.14 -28.56
CA GLY A 37 15.86 -23.36 -28.37
C GLY A 37 16.04 -23.81 -26.92
N LEU A 38 15.53 -23.04 -25.94
CA LEU A 38 15.41 -23.49 -24.56
C LEU A 38 14.08 -24.25 -24.36
N SER A 39 14.12 -25.31 -23.56
CA SER A 39 12.94 -26.13 -23.24
C SER A 39 11.85 -25.31 -22.54
N GLU A 40 12.25 -24.41 -21.65
CA GLU A 40 11.36 -23.51 -20.93
C GLU A 40 12.05 -22.20 -20.52
N LYS A 41 11.27 -21.13 -20.44
CA LYS A 41 11.65 -19.85 -19.86
C LYS A 41 10.59 -19.40 -18.86
N ILE A 42 10.98 -19.24 -17.60
CA ILE A 42 10.11 -18.69 -16.56
C ILE A 42 10.23 -17.17 -16.60
N VAL A 43 9.10 -16.50 -16.82
CA VAL A 43 9.01 -15.04 -16.71
C VAL A 43 8.43 -14.72 -15.34
N LYS A 44 9.21 -13.98 -14.54
CA LYS A 44 8.76 -13.48 -13.24
C LYS A 44 8.14 -12.10 -13.42
N GLU A 45 6.86 -11.98 -13.14
CA GLU A 45 6.16 -10.71 -13.15
C GLU A 45 5.83 -10.29 -11.72
N TRP A 46 5.90 -8.98 -11.48
CA TRP A 46 5.41 -8.41 -10.24
C TRP A 46 3.89 -8.49 -10.23
N ASP A 47 3.31 -8.73 -9.07
CA ASP A 47 1.88 -8.57 -8.88
C ASP A 47 1.52 -7.08 -8.87
N ILE A 48 1.28 -6.54 -10.08
CA ILE A 48 0.92 -5.13 -10.29
C ILE A 48 -0.39 -4.81 -9.57
N TYR A 49 -1.35 -5.75 -9.53
CA TYR A 49 -2.63 -5.53 -8.85
C TYR A 49 -2.43 -5.39 -7.35
N PHE A 50 -1.67 -6.29 -6.74
CA PHE A 50 -1.31 -6.19 -5.33
C PHE A 50 -0.59 -4.87 -5.03
N PHE A 51 0.38 -4.49 -5.86
CA PHE A 51 1.15 -3.27 -5.67
C PHE A 51 0.27 -2.01 -5.75
N VAL A 52 -0.60 -1.91 -6.76
CA VAL A 52 -1.50 -0.76 -6.94
C VAL A 52 -2.52 -0.68 -5.80
N ASN A 53 -3.14 -1.81 -5.46
CA ASN A 53 -4.14 -1.85 -4.38
C ASN A 53 -3.51 -1.49 -3.02
N THR A 54 -2.34 -2.05 -2.71
CA THR A 54 -1.57 -1.71 -1.51
C THR A 54 -1.26 -0.21 -1.45
N THR A 55 -0.85 0.38 -2.58
CA THR A 55 -0.56 1.83 -2.67
C THR A 55 -1.81 2.66 -2.39
N ILE A 56 -2.96 2.30 -2.96
CA ILE A 56 -4.24 2.99 -2.73
C ILE A 56 -4.64 2.92 -1.26
N ILE A 57 -4.48 1.75 -0.63
CA ILE A 57 -4.80 1.56 0.80
C ILE A 57 -3.89 2.44 1.67
N ILE A 58 -2.57 2.45 1.44
CA ILE A 58 -1.63 3.28 2.20
C ILE A 58 -1.94 4.77 2.06
N LEU A 59 -2.28 5.24 0.85
CA LEU A 59 -2.67 6.63 0.65
C LEU A 59 -3.98 6.97 1.36
N SER A 60 -4.96 6.05 1.30
CA SER A 60 -6.26 6.22 1.96
C SER A 60 -6.13 6.26 3.48
N THR A 61 -5.38 5.35 4.08
CA THR A 61 -5.13 5.33 5.53
C THR A 61 -4.36 6.57 5.98
N THR A 62 -3.33 6.98 5.22
CA THR A 62 -2.59 8.23 5.47
C THR A 62 -3.52 9.44 5.49
N PHE A 63 -4.43 9.53 4.50
CA PHE A 63 -5.39 10.63 4.40
C PHE A 63 -6.36 10.65 5.59
N VAL A 64 -6.90 9.50 5.97
CA VAL A 64 -7.82 9.37 7.13
C VAL A 64 -7.13 9.79 8.42
N ILE A 65 -5.89 9.33 8.67
CA ILE A 65 -5.12 9.70 9.86
C ILE A 65 -4.87 11.21 9.90
N TYR A 66 -4.46 11.79 8.77
CA TYR A 66 -4.23 13.23 8.67
C TYR A 66 -5.49 14.04 8.96
N MET A 67 -6.63 13.63 8.41
CA MET A 67 -7.93 14.26 8.62
C MET A 67 -8.38 14.15 10.08
N ALA A 68 -8.29 12.96 10.69
CA ALA A 68 -8.64 12.74 12.09
C ALA A 68 -7.81 13.67 13.01
N TRP A 69 -6.49 13.71 12.79
CA TRP A 69 -5.60 14.59 13.53
C TRP A 69 -5.97 16.07 13.35
N SER A 70 -6.34 16.47 12.13
CA SER A 70 -6.76 17.85 11.86
C SER A 70 -8.07 18.24 12.53
N ILE A 71 -9.00 17.30 12.72
CA ILE A 71 -10.26 17.55 13.41
C ILE A 71 -10.01 17.69 14.91
N ILE A 72 -9.15 16.83 15.48
CA ILE A 72 -8.77 16.89 16.90
C ILE A 72 -8.11 18.24 17.21
N GLU A 73 -7.11 18.67 16.43
CA GLU A 73 -6.44 19.96 16.63
C GLU A 73 -7.44 21.14 16.63
N LYS A 74 -8.38 21.15 15.69
CA LYS A 74 -9.42 22.20 15.62
C LYS A 74 -10.33 22.21 16.85
N ARG A 75 -10.64 21.05 17.42
CA ARG A 75 -11.49 20.96 18.62
C ARG A 75 -10.72 21.38 19.87
N THR A 76 -9.46 20.98 20.00
CA THR A 76 -8.62 21.37 21.13
C THR A 76 -8.36 22.88 21.16
N MET A 77 -8.12 23.52 20.02
CA MET A 77 -7.95 24.99 19.94
C MET A 77 -9.23 25.77 20.22
N LYS A 78 -10.42 25.19 20.02
CA LYS A 78 -11.71 25.83 20.30
C LYS A 78 -12.12 25.71 21.78
N SER A 79 -11.46 24.84 22.54
CA SER A 79 -11.76 24.54 23.94
C SER A 79 -10.79 25.20 24.93
N SER A 80 -9.80 25.96 24.45
CA SER A 80 -8.87 26.78 25.24
C SER A 80 -9.16 28.25 25.02
#